data_AF-A0A3G9K8E4-F1
#
_entry.id   AF-A0A3G9K8E4-F1
#
_cell.length_a   1.000
_cell.length_b   1.000
_cell.length_c   1.000
_cell.angle_alpha   90.00
_cell.angle_beta   90.00
_cell.angle_gamma   90.00
#
_symmetry.space_group_name_H-M   'P 1'
#
loop_
_entity.id
_entity.type
_entity.pdbx_description
1 polymer ?
#
loop_
_entity_poly.entity_id
_entity_poly.type
_entity_poly.pdbx_seq_one_letter_code
_entity_poly.pdbx_strand_id
1 'polypeptide(L)'
;MAKAPDISGYERFSDVTARLDEIIADVRKKDTSLERSLDLFDEAIALGTRAVDLVDKAAFSPEERERLAEPVSAQDADEDEKATGEFEAKDAAEHASADSADEAK
;
A
#
# COMPACT_ATOMS: atom_id res chain seq x y z
N MET A 1 -6.63 -16.11 -11.72
CA MET A 1 -6.24 -15.21 -10.62
C MET A 1 -4.74 -15.03 -10.71
N ALA A 2 -4.25 -13.80 -10.85
CA ALA A 2 -2.82 -13.54 -10.83
C ALA A 2 -2.24 -14.06 -9.50
N LYS A 3 -1.10 -14.75 -9.58
CA LYS A 3 -0.42 -15.28 -8.39
C LYS A 3 0.03 -14.09 -7.55
N ALA A 4 -0.32 -14.09 -6.26
CA ALA A 4 0.14 -13.04 -5.36
C ALA A 4 1.68 -12.93 -5.41
N PRO A 5 2.23 -11.71 -5.44
CA PRO A 5 3.68 -11.50 -5.47
C PRO A 5 4.31 -12.07 -4.19
N ASP A 6 5.44 -12.74 -4.35
CA ASP A 6 6.17 -13.33 -3.23
C ASP A 6 7.02 -12.26 -2.54
N ILE A 7 6.56 -11.83 -1.37
CA ILE A 7 7.22 -10.81 -0.53
C ILE A 7 7.96 -11.43 0.67
N SER A 8 8.02 -12.76 0.78
CA SER A 8 8.59 -13.45 1.94
C SER A 8 10.09 -13.22 2.13
N GLY A 9 10.80 -12.78 1.08
CA GLY A 9 12.23 -12.44 1.14
C GLY A 9 12.55 -11.09 1.78
N TYR A 10 11.56 -10.22 2.01
CA TYR A 10 11.77 -8.86 2.52
C TYR A 10 11.53 -8.79 4.02
N GLU A 11 12.55 -9.17 4.78
CA GLU A 11 12.54 -9.19 6.26
C GLU A 11 12.95 -7.86 6.89
N ARG A 12 13.60 -6.97 6.14
CA ARG A 12 13.97 -5.64 6.62
C ARG A 12 13.34 -4.53 5.81
N PHE A 13 13.06 -3.42 6.52
CA PHE A 13 12.52 -2.21 5.90
C PHE A 13 13.42 -1.66 4.78
N SER A 14 14.76 -1.75 4.93
CA SER A 14 15.71 -1.34 3.88
C SER A 14 15.54 -2.11 2.57
N ASP A 15 15.19 -3.38 2.67
CA ASP A 15 15.09 -4.28 1.53
C ASP A 15 13.79 -3.99 0.77
N VAL A 16 12.72 -3.70 1.52
CA VAL A 16 11.44 -3.22 0.97
C VAL A 16 11.63 -1.89 0.23
N THR A 17 12.32 -0.91 0.84
CA THR A 17 12.53 0.40 0.21
C THR A 17 13.38 0.30 -1.05
N ALA A 18 14.44 -0.53 -1.05
CA ALA A 18 15.27 -0.74 -2.22
C ALA A 18 14.45 -1.34 -3.38
N ARG A 19 13.56 -2.29 -3.09
CA ARG A 19 12.70 -2.89 -4.11
C ARG A 19 11.66 -1.91 -4.67
N LEU A 20 11.07 -1.07 -3.82
CA LEU A 20 10.15 -0.02 -4.28
C LEU A 20 10.86 0.98 -5.23
N ASP A 21 12.11 1.34 -4.95
CA ASP A 21 12.89 2.21 -5.84
C ASP A 21 13.16 1.56 -7.21
N GLU A 22 13.46 0.25 -7.24
CA GLU A 22 13.59 -0.51 -8.49
C GLU A 22 12.29 -0.54 -9.29
N ILE A 23 11.16 -0.78 -8.62
CA ILE A 23 9.82 -0.76 -9.24
C ILE A 23 9.54 0.62 -9.84
N ILE A 24 9.83 1.71 -9.13
CA ILE A 24 9.67 3.08 -9.64
C ILE A 24 10.54 3.29 -10.89
N ALA A 25 11.79 2.83 -10.87
CA ALA A 25 12.67 2.91 -12.02
C ALA A 25 12.13 2.13 -13.23
N ASP A 26 11.54 0.95 -13.00
CA ASP A 26 10.97 0.10 -14.03
C ASP A 26 9.68 0.69 -14.64
N VAL A 27 8.76 1.19 -13.83
CA VAL A 27 7.50 1.80 -14.30
C VAL A 27 7.77 3.08 -15.11
N ARG A 28 8.86 3.80 -14.81
CA ARG A 28 9.25 5.01 -15.56
C ARG A 28 9.86 4.72 -16.93
N LYS A 29 10.25 3.49 -17.23
CA LYS A 29 10.80 3.13 -18.55
C LYS A 29 9.69 3.19 -19.59
N LYS A 30 9.99 3.83 -20.73
CA LYS A 30 9.04 3.97 -21.85
C LYS A 30 8.68 2.64 -22.52
N ASP A 31 9.53 1.63 -22.34
CA ASP A 31 9.36 0.30 -22.93
C ASP A 31 8.61 -0.67 -22.00
N THR A 32 8.20 -0.21 -20.80
CA THR A 32 7.40 -1.03 -19.89
C THR A 32 5.94 -1.02 -20.34
N SER A 33 5.39 -2.20 -20.62
CA SER A 33 3.99 -2.34 -21.00
C SER A 33 3.05 -2.01 -19.84
N LEU A 34 1.80 -1.66 -20.15
CA LEU A 34 0.78 -1.41 -19.11
C LEU A 34 0.57 -2.62 -18.21
N GLU A 35 0.45 -3.83 -18.79
CA GLU A 35 0.30 -5.07 -18.02
C GLU A 35 1.46 -5.27 -17.05
N ARG A 36 2.69 -5.03 -17.51
CA ARG A 36 3.88 -5.11 -16.65
C ARG A 36 3.86 -4.05 -15.55
N SER A 37 3.42 -2.84 -15.85
CA SER A 37 3.27 -1.78 -14.85
C SER A 37 2.21 -2.12 -13.80
N LEU A 38 1.13 -2.81 -14.18
CA LEU A 38 0.09 -3.27 -13.25
C LEU A 38 0.62 -4.40 -12.36
N ASP A 39 1.35 -5.36 -12.92
CA ASP A 39 2.01 -6.42 -12.12
C ASP A 39 2.99 -5.81 -11.09
N LEU A 40 3.77 -4.81 -11.50
CA LEU A 40 4.70 -4.08 -10.63
C LEU A 40 3.98 -3.27 -9.56
N PHE A 41 2.78 -2.75 -9.87
CA PHE A 41 1.95 -2.02 -8.92
C PHE A 41 1.39 -2.96 -7.84
N ASP A 42 0.90 -4.14 -8.23
CA ASP A 42 0.45 -5.17 -7.27
C ASP A 42 1.61 -5.62 -6.36
N GLU A 43 2.83 -5.75 -6.90
CA GLU A 43 4.03 -6.00 -6.10
C GLU A 43 4.30 -4.86 -5.11
N ALA A 44 4.19 -3.61 -5.54
CA ALA A 44 4.37 -2.45 -4.67
C ALA A 44 3.34 -2.38 -3.54
N ILE A 45 2.07 -2.74 -3.81
CA ILE A 45 1.03 -2.81 -2.78
C ILE A 45 1.41 -3.84 -1.72
N ALA A 46 1.80 -5.04 -2.14
CA ALA A 46 2.19 -6.12 -1.23
C ALA A 46 3.41 -5.73 -0.37
N LEU A 47 4.40 -5.08 -0.98
CA LEU A 47 5.56 -4.51 -0.29
C LEU A 47 5.18 -3.40 0.69
N GLY A 48 4.21 -2.55 0.33
CA GLY A 48 3.67 -1.52 1.21
C GLY A 48 3.03 -2.10 2.46
N THR A 49 2.17 -3.13 2.32
CA THR A 49 1.59 -3.86 3.45
C THR A 49 2.68 -4.45 4.35
N ARG A 50 3.71 -5.06 3.76
CA ARG A 50 4.84 -5.61 4.51
C ARG A 50 5.65 -4.55 5.25
N ALA A 51 5.85 -3.38 4.65
CA ALA A 51 6.53 -2.26 5.30
C ALA A 51 5.79 -1.79 6.56
N VAL A 52 4.45 -1.72 6.51
CA VAL A 52 3.62 -1.39 7.68
C VAL A 52 3.84 -2.42 8.79
N ASP A 53 3.75 -3.72 8.49
CA ASP A 53 3.99 -4.79 9.47
C ASP A 53 5.38 -4.70 10.12
N LEU A 54 6.40 -4.35 9.34
CA LEU A 54 7.78 -4.23 9.84
C LEU A 54 7.98 -3.02 10.76
N VAL A 55 7.28 -1.91 10.49
CA VAL A 55 7.28 -0.72 11.35
C VAL A 55 6.58 -1.02 12.67
N ASP A 56 5.43 -1.69 12.61
CA ASP A 56 4.69 -2.09 13.80
C ASP A 56 5.54 -3.03 14.67
N LYS A 57 6.16 -4.05 14.06
CA LYS A 57 7.10 -4.95 14.75
C LYS A 57 8.24 -4.19 15.43
N ALA A 58 8.79 -3.17 14.80
CA ALA A 58 9.86 -2.36 15.39
C ALA A 58 9.38 -1.51 16.58
N ALA A 59 8.09 -1.14 16.63
CA ALA A 59 7.48 -0.32 17.67
C ALA A 59 7.08 -1.09 18.95
N PHE A 60 6.87 -2.41 18.87
CA PHE A 60 6.49 -3.22 20.04
C PHE A 60 7.66 -3.49 21.01
N SER A 61 7.36 -3.43 22.31
CA SER A 61 8.24 -3.97 23.35
C SER A 61 8.33 -5.52 23.26
N PRO A 62 9.37 -6.14 23.83
CA PRO A 62 9.53 -7.60 23.79
C PRO A 62 8.32 -8.37 24.34
N GLU A 63 7.67 -7.86 25.39
CA GLU A 63 6.51 -8.49 26.02
C GLU A 63 5.26 -8.42 25.13
N GLU A 64 5.07 -7.32 24.41
CA GLU A 64 3.96 -7.16 23.45
C GLU A 64 4.13 -8.06 22.22
N ARG A 65 5.39 -8.25 21.77
CA ARG A 65 5.71 -9.18 20.67
C ARG A 65 5.42 -10.63 21.04
N GLU A 66 5.69 -11.03 22.28
CA GLU A 66 5.40 -12.39 22.75
C GLU A 66 3.89 -12.65 22.81
N ARG A 67 3.11 -11.69 23.31
CA ARG A 67 1.64 -11.76 23.33
C ARG A 67 1.02 -11.83 21.93
N LEU A 68 1.60 -11.14 20.95
CA LEU A 68 1.13 -11.17 19.56
C LEU A 68 1.51 -12.47 18.82
N ALA A 69 2.58 -13.16 19.27
CA ALA A 69 3.02 -14.42 18.71
C ALA A 69 2.24 -15.64 19.27
N GLU A 70 1.52 -15.47 20.37
CA GLU A 70 0.61 -16.49 20.87
C GLU A 70 -0.58 -16.64 19.91
N PRO A 71 -0.95 -17.88 19.51
CA PRO A 71 -2.09 -18.10 18.64
C PRO A 71 -3.35 -17.64 19.38
N VAL A 72 -3.96 -16.55 18.89
CA VAL A 72 -5.27 -16.09 19.38
C VAL A 72 -6.24 -17.25 19.24
N SER A 73 -6.64 -17.84 20.37
CA SER A 73 -7.75 -18.77 20.40
C SER A 73 -8.97 -18.06 19.83
N ALA A 74 -9.73 -18.74 18.97
CA ALA A 74 -10.84 -18.20 18.16
C ALA A 74 -12.03 -17.58 18.93
N GLN A 75 -11.86 -17.22 20.21
CA GLN A 75 -12.86 -16.57 21.04
C GLN A 75 -12.75 -15.03 21.08
N ASP A 76 -11.64 -14.44 20.62
CA ASP A 76 -11.42 -12.98 20.69
C ASP A 76 -11.56 -12.27 19.32
N ALA A 77 -12.10 -12.94 18.30
CA ALA A 77 -12.24 -12.39 16.94
C ALA A 77 -13.47 -11.48 16.72
N ASP A 78 -14.29 -11.24 17.75
CA ASP A 78 -15.59 -10.56 17.59
C ASP A 78 -15.58 -9.04 17.87
N GLU A 79 -14.45 -8.44 18.29
CA GLU A 79 -14.43 -7.00 18.67
C GLU A 79 -13.68 -6.04 17.74
N ASP A 80 -12.96 -6.51 16.71
CA ASP A 80 -12.21 -5.61 15.80
C ASP A 80 -12.94 -5.31 14.45
N GLU A 81 -14.22 -5.64 14.34
CA GLU A 81 -15.03 -5.37 13.13
C GLU A 81 -15.81 -4.03 13.21
N LYS A 82 -15.26 -3.02 13.91
CA LYS A 82 -15.92 -1.70 14.02
C LYS A 82 -15.04 -0.46 13.83
N ALA A 83 -13.98 -0.57 13.03
CA ALA A 83 -13.24 0.60 12.54
C ALA A 83 -13.05 0.62 11.01
N THR A 84 -14.01 0.10 10.24
CA THR A 84 -14.14 0.51 8.82
C THR A 84 -14.92 1.82 8.77
N GLY A 85 -14.27 2.90 9.21
CA GLY A 85 -14.71 4.26 8.96
C GLY A 85 -14.47 4.62 7.50
N GLU A 86 -15.51 4.42 6.70
CA GLU A 86 -15.85 5.10 5.45
C GLU A 86 -14.89 6.26 5.06
N PHE A 87 -13.87 5.99 4.25
CA PHE A 87 -13.21 7.03 3.47
C PHE A 87 -14.10 7.32 2.26
N GLU A 88 -15.17 8.10 2.47
CA GLU A 88 -15.86 8.79 1.38
C GLU A 88 -14.89 9.81 0.76
N ALA A 89 -14.31 9.44 -0.38
CA ALA A 89 -13.70 10.40 -1.29
C ALA A 89 -14.82 11.25 -1.93
N LYS A 90 -15.20 12.33 -1.27
CA LYS A 90 -15.99 13.41 -1.87
C LYS A 90 -15.11 14.64 -2.10
N ASP A 91 -15.18 15.09 -3.35
CA ASP A 91 -14.81 16.41 -3.85
C ASP A 91 -13.32 16.77 -3.98
N ALA A 92 -12.71 16.21 -5.02
CA ALA A 92 -11.70 16.90 -5.82
C ALA A 92 -12.31 17.30 -7.17
N ALA A 93 -13.25 18.25 -7.16
CA ALA A 93 -13.84 18.81 -8.38
C ALA A 93 -14.18 20.30 -8.21
N GLU A 94 -13.25 21.11 -7.73
CA GLU A 94 -13.38 22.57 -7.86
C GLU A 94 -12.02 23.22 -8.18
N HIS A 95 -11.45 22.90 -9.34
CA HIS A 95 -10.50 23.77 -10.02
C HIS A 95 -10.41 23.45 -11.51
N ALA A 96 -11.51 23.67 -12.23
CA ALA A 96 -11.51 23.62 -13.69
C ALA A 96 -12.58 24.54 -14.30
N SER A 97 -12.40 25.85 -14.15
CA SER A 97 -13.02 26.84 -15.04
C SER A 97 -12.34 28.21 -14.88
N ALA A 98 -11.04 28.26 -15.19
CA ALA A 98 -10.43 29.47 -15.67
C ALA A 98 -9.91 29.19 -17.08
N ASP A 99 -10.32 30.05 -18.01
CA ASP A 99 -9.85 30.21 -19.39
C ASP A 99 -10.60 29.43 -20.49
N SER A 100 -11.64 30.07 -21.04
CA SER A 100 -11.74 30.35 -22.48
C SER A 100 -13.00 31.16 -22.82
N ALA A 101 -12.78 32.28 -23.52
CA ALA A 101 -13.72 33.04 -24.37
C ALA A 101 -14.78 33.96 -23.72
N ASP A 102 -14.43 35.26 -23.59
CA ASP A 102 -15.37 36.35 -23.89
C ASP A 102 -14.76 37.20 -25.01
N GLU A 103 -15.07 36.79 -26.25
CA GLU A 103 -14.87 37.55 -27.47
C GLU A 103 -16.24 38.14 -27.86
N ALA A 104 -16.29 39.47 -27.91
CA ALA A 104 -17.19 40.30 -28.72
C ALA A 104 -18.70 39.99 -28.68
N LYS A 105 -19.50 40.93 -28.16
CA LYS A 105 -20.19 41.96 -28.99
C LYS A 105 -21.05 42.90 -28.15
#